data_AF-A0A2A4X5S1-F1
#
_entry.id   AF-A0A2A4X5S1-F1
#
_cell.length_a   1.000
_cell.length_b   1.000
_cell.length_c   1.000
_cell.angle_alpha   90.00
_cell.angle_beta   90.00
_cell.angle_gamma   90.00
#
_symmetry.space_group_name_H-M   'P 1'
#
loop_
_entity.id
_entity.type
_entity.pdbx_description
1 polymer ?
#
loop_
_entity_poly.entity_id
_entity_poly.type
_entity_poly.pdbx_seq_one_letter_code
_entity_poly.pdbx_strand_id
1 'polypeptide(L)'
;MWQCNSGVVEMKKRRRKLALTLVEMMIVIFIIGVISSVVGVNMKKSLEKGKHFKTTQAMQKLCDILELDEKFSVADIQDNSELKTKIQAAVKRSFLTRNSTNLLKDGWGKEFVISSQDDTVQFLSPAYEAYCEKNGLELDYPWAEDEKSE
;
A
#
# COMPACT_ATOMS: atom_id res chain seq x y z
N MET A 1 66.25 -41.23 37.70
CA MET A 1 65.50 -42.17 36.84
C MET A 1 64.06 -41.68 36.80
N TRP A 2 63.67 -40.94 35.77
CA TRP A 2 62.31 -40.38 35.63
C TRP A 2 61.52 -41.24 34.65
N GLN A 3 60.44 -41.87 35.11
CA GLN A 3 59.49 -42.56 34.24
C GLN A 3 58.36 -41.59 33.87
N CYS A 4 58.24 -41.31 32.57
CA CYS A 4 57.16 -40.50 32.00
C CYS A 4 55.94 -41.42 31.74
N ASN A 5 54.84 -41.17 32.45
CA ASN A 5 53.59 -41.92 32.25
C ASN A 5 52.81 -41.28 31.09
N SER A 6 52.74 -41.97 29.95
CA SER A 6 51.99 -41.52 28.77
C SER A 6 50.54 -41.99 28.88
N GLY A 7 49.69 -41.18 29.50
CA GLY A 7 48.24 -41.41 29.51
C GLY A 7 47.62 -41.08 28.17
N VAL A 8 47.41 -42.09 27.31
CA VAL A 8 46.61 -41.94 26.09
C VAL A 8 45.13 -41.87 26.49
N VAL A 9 44.55 -40.67 26.47
CA VAL A 9 43.12 -40.47 26.72
C VAL A 9 42.35 -40.89 25.47
N GLU A 10 41.72 -42.05 25.53
CA GLU A 10 40.87 -42.56 24.46
C GLU A 10 39.54 -41.78 24.38
N MET A 11 39.40 -40.96 23.34
CA MET A 11 38.22 -40.12 23.09
C MET A 11 37.04 -40.96 22.57
N LYS A 12 36.23 -41.48 23.50
CA LYS A 12 35.03 -42.27 23.22
C LYS A 12 33.94 -41.46 22.48
N LYS A 13 33.67 -41.85 21.23
CA LYS A 13 32.66 -41.38 20.25
C LYS A 13 31.41 -40.67 20.85
N ARG A 14 31.41 -39.33 20.88
CA ARG A 14 30.20 -38.48 21.10
C ARG A 14 29.50 -37.98 19.82
N ARG A 15 29.69 -38.64 18.67
CA ARG A 15 29.23 -38.11 17.36
C ARG A 15 27.77 -38.42 16.97
N ARG A 16 27.05 -39.30 17.68
CA ARG A 16 25.74 -39.78 17.20
C ARG A 16 24.57 -38.83 17.48
N LYS A 17 24.61 -38.05 18.57
CA LYS A 17 23.51 -37.17 18.96
C LYS A 17 23.39 -35.91 18.07
N LEU A 18 24.52 -35.44 17.52
CA LEU A 18 24.57 -34.24 16.69
C LEU A 18 23.93 -34.43 15.30
N ALA A 19 23.96 -35.65 14.77
CA ALA A 19 23.37 -35.95 13.46
C ALA A 19 21.83 -35.85 13.49
N LEU A 20 21.20 -36.26 14.59
CA LEU A 20 19.75 -36.15 14.76
C LEU A 20 19.30 -34.69 14.92
N THR A 21 20.03 -33.88 15.70
CA THR A 21 19.71 -32.45 15.88
C THR A 21 19.93 -31.65 14.60
N LEU A 22 20.88 -32.04 13.74
CA LEU A 22 21.07 -31.41 12.43
C LEU A 22 19.89 -31.66 11.50
N VAL A 23 19.45 -32.92 11.40
CA VAL A 23 18.29 -33.28 10.56
C VAL A 23 17.03 -32.58 11.07
N GLU A 24 16.82 -32.54 12.38
CA GLU A 24 15.69 -31.84 13.00
C GLU A 24 15.67 -30.35 12.63
N MET A 25 16.80 -29.66 12.75
CA MET A 25 16.89 -28.24 12.39
C MET A 25 16.74 -28.00 10.88
N MET A 26 17.23 -28.91 10.03
CA MET A 26 17.03 -28.83 8.58
C MET A 26 15.54 -28.92 8.20
N ILE A 27 14.80 -29.85 8.82
CA ILE A 27 13.36 -30.01 8.58
C ILE A 27 12.59 -28.78 9.08
N VAL A 28 12.95 -28.22 10.23
CA VAL A 28 12.30 -27.01 10.77
C VAL A 28 12.45 -25.82 9.83
N ILE A 29 13.66 -25.55 9.33
CA ILE A 29 13.92 -24.44 8.39
C ILE A 29 13.16 -24.66 7.08
N PHE A 30 13.10 -25.91 6.61
CA PHE A 30 12.33 -26.27 5.41
C PHE A 30 10.82 -26.00 5.59
N ILE A 31 10.23 -26.43 6.71
CA ILE A 31 8.81 -26.23 7.01
C ILE A 31 8.49 -24.73 7.12
N ILE A 32 9.29 -23.95 7.85
CA ILE A 32 9.07 -22.51 7.99
C ILE A 32 9.17 -21.81 6.62
N GLY A 33 10.11 -22.23 5.77
CA GLY A 33 10.25 -21.72 4.40
C GLY A 33 9.01 -21.95 3.54
N VAL A 34 8.48 -23.18 3.54
CA VAL A 34 7.26 -23.53 2.77
C VAL A 34 6.05 -22.72 3.26
N ILE A 35 5.84 -22.62 4.57
CA ILE A 35 4.72 -21.86 5.14
C ILE A 35 4.85 -20.36 4.82
N SER A 36 6.05 -19.80 4.94
CA SER A 36 6.30 -18.37 4.66
C SER A 36 6.03 -18.03 3.19
N SER A 37 6.37 -18.94 2.27
CA SER A 37 6.13 -18.75 0.83
C SER A 37 4.65 -18.59 0.49
N VAL A 38 3.76 -19.40 1.09
CA VAL A 38 2.33 -19.36 0.77
C VAL A 38 1.62 -18.15 1.41
N VAL A 39 2.04 -17.74 2.62
CA VAL A 39 1.47 -16.58 3.32
C VAL A 39 1.79 -15.28 2.57
N GLY A 40 3.00 -15.13 2.04
CA GLY A 40 3.42 -13.92 1.33
C GLY A 40 2.55 -13.59 0.10
N VAL A 41 2.08 -14.61 -0.62
CA VAL A 41 1.22 -14.42 -1.81
C VAL A 41 -0.15 -13.85 -1.43
N ASN A 42 -0.73 -14.33 -0.32
CA ASN A 42 -2.03 -13.85 0.16
C ASN A 42 -1.95 -12.44 0.74
N MET A 43 -0.88 -12.12 1.48
CA MET A 43 -0.65 -10.77 1.99
C MET A 43 -0.55 -9.74 0.87
N LYS A 44 0.11 -10.07 -0.24
CA LYS A 44 0.20 -9.18 -1.40
C LYS A 44 -1.17 -8.82 -1.96
N LYS A 45 -2.07 -9.80 -2.10
CA LYS A 45 -3.44 -9.55 -2.58
C LYS A 45 -4.23 -8.66 -1.61
N SER A 46 -4.12 -8.92 -0.31
CA SER A 46 -4.77 -8.10 0.72
C SER A 46 -4.27 -6.65 0.70
N LEU A 47 -2.96 -6.46 0.51
CA LEU A 47 -2.36 -5.14 0.39
C LEU A 47 -2.92 -4.36 -0.80
N GLU A 48 -3.02 -4.98 -1.98
CA GLU A 48 -3.56 -4.30 -3.17
C GLU A 48 -5.04 -3.89 -2.98
N LYS A 49 -5.85 -4.73 -2.33
CA LYS A 49 -7.22 -4.35 -1.93
C LYS A 49 -7.23 -3.15 -0.97
N GLY A 50 -6.31 -3.12 -0.01
CA GLY A 50 -6.15 -1.99 0.90
C GLY A 50 -5.75 -0.70 0.18
N LYS A 51 -4.91 -0.78 -0.86
CA LYS A 51 -4.55 0.38 -1.69
C LYS A 51 -5.72 0.90 -2.51
N HIS A 52 -6.50 -0.01 -3.11
CA HIS A 52 -7.75 0.34 -3.78
C HIS A 52 -8.69 1.11 -2.84
N PHE A 53 -9.00 0.52 -1.69
CA PHE A 53 -9.89 1.14 -0.69
C PHE A 53 -9.38 2.50 -0.20
N LYS A 54 -8.07 2.61 0.06
CA LYS A 54 -7.45 3.88 0.45
C LYS A 54 -7.61 4.95 -0.62
N THR A 55 -7.53 4.56 -1.89
CA THR A 55 -7.67 5.49 -3.03
C THR A 55 -9.09 5.99 -3.14
N THR A 56 -10.09 5.10 -3.12
CA THR A 56 -11.52 5.46 -3.14
C THR A 56 -11.88 6.38 -1.97
N GLN A 57 -11.44 6.04 -0.74
CA GLN A 57 -11.67 6.91 0.42
C GLN A 57 -10.96 8.26 0.33
N ALA A 58 -9.78 8.32 -0.28
CA ALA A 58 -9.06 9.57 -0.45
C ALA A 58 -9.80 10.48 -1.45
N MET A 59 -10.29 9.93 -2.56
CA MET A 59 -11.10 10.65 -3.54
C MET A 59 -12.39 11.18 -2.91
N GLN A 60 -13.14 10.33 -2.19
CA GLN A 60 -14.38 10.75 -1.53
C GLN A 60 -14.13 11.90 -0.54
N LYS A 61 -13.09 11.78 0.30
CA LYS A 61 -12.72 12.86 1.24
C LYS A 61 -12.28 14.14 0.53
N LEU A 62 -11.65 14.03 -0.63
CA LEU A 62 -11.27 15.21 -1.42
C LEU A 62 -12.53 15.91 -1.95
N CYS A 63 -13.48 15.16 -2.51
CA CYS A 63 -14.79 15.70 -2.92
C CYS A 63 -15.48 16.39 -1.74
N ASP A 64 -15.63 15.70 -0.60
CA ASP A 64 -16.27 16.26 0.60
C ASP A 64 -15.59 17.59 1.06
N ILE A 65 -14.26 17.64 1.01
CA ILE A 65 -13.52 18.84 1.41
C ILE A 65 -13.74 20.00 0.44
N LEU A 66 -13.81 19.73 -0.86
CA LEU A 66 -14.05 20.75 -1.87
C LEU A 66 -15.48 21.26 -1.83
N GLU A 67 -16.46 20.38 -1.60
CA GLU A 67 -17.86 20.75 -1.43
C GLU A 67 -18.09 21.60 -0.18
N LEU A 68 -17.38 21.29 0.91
CA LEU A 68 -17.49 22.04 2.17
C LEU A 68 -16.72 23.37 2.18
N ASP A 69 -15.75 23.58 1.27
CA ASP A 69 -15.01 24.84 1.19
C ASP A 69 -15.81 25.85 0.36
N GLU A 70 -16.64 26.67 1.02
CA GLU A 70 -17.44 27.74 0.40
C GLU A 70 -16.63 28.73 -0.47
N LYS A 71 -15.30 28.77 -0.29
CA LYS A 71 -14.39 29.65 -1.05
C LYS A 71 -13.77 28.97 -2.26
N PHE A 72 -14.04 27.69 -2.46
CA PHE A 72 -13.57 26.93 -3.60
C PHE A 72 -14.61 27.05 -4.72
N SER A 73 -14.23 27.70 -5.82
CA SER A 73 -15.04 27.79 -7.03
C SER A 73 -14.19 27.39 -8.23
N VAL A 74 -14.72 26.46 -9.03
CA VAL A 74 -14.07 25.93 -10.24
C VAL A 74 -14.17 26.92 -11.40
N ALA A 75 -15.25 27.73 -11.43
CA ALA A 75 -15.50 28.75 -12.45
C ALA A 75 -14.37 29.77 -12.66
N ASP A 76 -13.53 30.01 -11.64
CA ASP A 76 -12.43 30.98 -11.69
C ASP A 76 -11.08 30.37 -12.10
N ILE A 77 -11.04 29.15 -12.67
CA ILE A 77 -9.80 28.42 -12.91
C ILE A 77 -9.68 28.02 -14.39
N GLN A 78 -8.73 28.66 -15.10
CA GLN A 78 -8.44 28.36 -16.51
C GLN A 78 -7.23 27.44 -16.70
N ASP A 79 -6.38 27.27 -15.68
CA ASP A 79 -5.16 26.46 -15.77
C ASP A 79 -5.08 25.35 -14.70
N ASN A 80 -4.64 24.16 -15.12
CA ASN A 80 -4.47 22.97 -14.28
C ASN A 80 -3.42 23.17 -13.17
N SER A 81 -2.42 24.02 -13.42
CA SER A 81 -1.38 24.32 -12.42
C SER A 81 -1.94 25.14 -11.24
N GLU A 82 -2.83 26.09 -11.53
CA GLU A 82 -3.53 26.91 -10.54
C GLU A 82 -4.57 26.10 -9.77
N LEU A 83 -5.26 25.18 -10.46
CA LEU A 83 -6.20 24.23 -9.85
C LEU A 83 -5.53 23.44 -8.72
N LYS A 84 -4.35 22.88 -8.98
CA LYS A 84 -3.60 22.08 -8.01
C LYS A 84 -3.20 22.89 -6.77
N THR A 85 -2.77 24.13 -6.95
CA THR A 85 -2.36 24.99 -5.82
C THR A 85 -3.56 25.44 -4.99
N LYS A 86 -4.69 25.77 -5.63
CA LYS A 86 -5.96 26.08 -4.95
C LYS A 86 -6.48 24.88 -4.15
N ILE A 87 -6.50 23.68 -4.73
CA ILE A 87 -6.92 22.46 -4.03
C ILE A 87 -5.99 22.18 -2.84
N GLN A 88 -4.67 22.33 -3.02
CA GLN A 88 -3.74 22.17 -1.91
C GLN A 88 -3.99 23.20 -0.79
N ALA A 89 -4.37 24.43 -1.12
CA ALA A 89 -4.74 25.45 -0.16
C ALA A 89 -6.06 25.11 0.56
N ALA A 90 -7.07 24.63 -0.17
CA ALA A 90 -8.36 24.18 0.37
C ALA A 90 -8.17 23.02 1.37
N VAL A 91 -7.39 22.00 0.99
CA VAL A 91 -7.09 20.85 1.85
C VAL A 91 -6.27 21.24 3.08
N LYS A 92 -5.38 22.24 2.99
CA LYS A 92 -4.64 22.76 4.15
C LYS A 92 -5.50 23.59 5.10
N ARG A 93 -6.47 24.34 4.55
CA ARG A 93 -7.42 25.14 5.33
C ARG A 93 -8.43 24.23 6.05
N SER A 94 -8.81 23.15 5.37
CA SER A 94 -9.65 22.10 5.92
C SER A 94 -8.98 21.42 7.12
N PHE A 95 -9.59 21.56 8.29
CA PHE A 95 -9.18 20.84 9.50
C PHE A 95 -9.54 19.34 9.46
N LEU A 96 -10.10 18.85 8.34
CA LEU A 96 -10.60 17.47 8.21
C LEU A 96 -9.48 16.46 7.98
N THR A 97 -8.25 16.89 7.66
CA THR A 97 -7.12 15.97 7.49
C THR A 97 -5.90 16.30 8.34
N ARG A 98 -5.40 15.27 9.03
CA ARG A 98 -4.17 15.36 9.83
C ARG A 98 -2.91 15.51 8.96
N ASN A 99 -2.96 15.02 7.71
CA ASN A 99 -1.85 15.06 6.75
C ASN A 99 -2.37 15.39 5.34
N SER A 100 -2.42 16.68 5.01
CA SER A 100 -2.91 17.18 3.72
C SER A 100 -2.12 16.68 2.52
N THR A 101 -0.80 16.47 2.67
CA THR A 101 0.08 16.00 1.59
C THR A 101 -0.14 14.53 1.20
N ASN A 102 -0.60 13.71 2.14
CA ASN A 102 -0.89 12.29 1.89
C ASN A 102 -2.25 12.08 1.24
N LEU A 103 -3.17 13.05 1.40
CA LEU A 103 -4.49 12.97 0.80
C LEU A 103 -4.45 13.17 -0.72
N LEU A 104 -3.50 13.97 -1.20
CA LEU A 104 -3.28 14.22 -2.64
C LEU A 104 -2.61 13.04 -3.37
N LYS A 105 -2.38 11.92 -2.67
CA LYS A 105 -1.75 10.72 -3.21
C LYS A 105 -2.70 9.54 -3.12
N ASP A 106 -2.62 8.68 -4.12
CA ASP A 106 -3.35 7.42 -4.15
C ASP A 106 -2.76 6.36 -3.19
N GLY A 107 -3.39 5.19 -3.15
CA GLY A 107 -2.92 4.04 -2.38
C GLY A 107 -1.56 3.48 -2.81
N TRP A 108 -1.08 3.81 -4.01
CA TRP A 108 0.21 3.42 -4.56
C TRP A 108 1.29 4.53 -4.40
N GLY A 109 0.93 5.68 -3.82
CA GLY A 109 1.82 6.80 -3.55
C GLY A 109 2.03 7.75 -4.73
N LYS A 110 1.26 7.60 -5.82
CA LYS A 110 1.27 8.54 -6.95
C LYS A 110 0.29 9.68 -6.70
N GLU A 111 0.58 10.85 -7.24
CA GLU A 111 -0.32 12.00 -7.14
C GLU A 111 -1.51 11.84 -8.10
N PHE A 112 -2.67 12.36 -7.71
CA PHE A 112 -3.84 12.40 -8.58
C PHE A 112 -3.64 13.34 -9.76
N VAL A 113 -4.11 12.91 -10.94
CA VAL A 113 -4.27 13.76 -12.11
C VAL A 113 -5.58 14.49 -11.94
N ILE A 114 -5.52 15.81 -11.80
CA ILE A 114 -6.67 16.65 -11.54
C ILE A 114 -7.15 17.21 -12.87
N SER A 115 -8.44 17.06 -13.16
CA SER A 115 -9.11 17.66 -14.32
C SER A 115 -10.34 18.42 -13.84
N SER A 116 -10.62 19.57 -14.45
CA SER A 116 -11.87 20.31 -14.26
C SER A 116 -12.80 20.04 -15.44
N GLN A 117 -13.95 19.43 -15.20
CA GLN A 117 -14.97 19.20 -16.22
C GLN A 117 -16.34 19.54 -15.62
N ASP A 118 -17.15 20.31 -16.36
CA ASP A 118 -18.53 20.64 -16.00
C ASP A 118 -18.72 21.15 -14.56
N ASP A 119 -17.89 22.12 -14.16
CA ASP A 119 -17.90 22.78 -12.84
C ASP A 119 -17.55 21.86 -11.64
N THR A 120 -17.16 20.61 -11.92
CA THR A 120 -16.70 19.63 -10.93
C THR A 120 -15.21 19.34 -11.07
N VAL A 121 -14.57 19.01 -9.94
CA VAL A 121 -13.15 18.60 -9.92
C VAL A 121 -13.08 17.08 -9.92
N GLN A 122 -12.45 16.53 -10.94
CA GLN A 122 -12.24 15.10 -11.09
C GLN A 122 -10.81 14.72 -10.70
N PHE A 123 -10.67 13.63 -9.96
CA PHE A 123 -9.38 13.11 -9.48
C PHE A 123 -9.09 11.75 -10.12
N LEU A 124 -8.28 11.71 -11.18
CA LEU A 124 -7.93 10.45 -11.84
C LEU A 124 -6.65 9.85 -11.26
N SER A 125 -6.63 8.53 -11.06
CA SER A 125 -5.42 7.77 -10.75
C SER A 125 -5.18 6.70 -11.81
N PRO A 126 -4.12 6.82 -12.63
CA PRO A 126 -3.77 5.79 -13.62
C PRO A 126 -3.44 4.43 -12.98
N ALA A 127 -2.98 4.42 -11.72
CA ALA A 127 -2.68 3.18 -11.01
C ALA A 127 -3.95 2.47 -10.52
N TYR A 128 -4.98 3.24 -10.16
CA TYR A 128 -6.29 2.72 -9.80
C TYR A 128 -6.97 2.07 -11.00
N GLU A 129 -7.00 2.75 -12.14
CA GLU A 129 -7.59 2.23 -13.38
C GLU A 129 -6.95 0.92 -13.83
N ALA A 130 -5.61 0.88 -13.88
CA ALA A 130 -4.87 -0.32 -14.24
C ALA A 130 -5.13 -1.47 -13.25
N TYR A 131 -5.37 -1.17 -11.97
CA TYR A 131 -5.75 -2.18 -10.98
C TYR A 131 -7.16 -2.71 -11.23
N CYS A 132 -8.13 -1.84 -11.52
CA CYS A 132 -9.51 -2.23 -11.79
C CYS A 132 -9.61 -3.08 -13.07
N GLU A 133 -8.96 -2.66 -14.15
CA GLU A 133 -8.91 -3.42 -15.41
C GLU A 133 -8.31 -4.82 -15.21
N LYS A 134 -7.20 -4.91 -14.47
CA LYS A 134 -6.55 -6.19 -14.17
C LYS A 134 -7.41 -7.15 -13.35
N ASN A 135 -8.30 -6.63 -12.50
CA ASN A 135 -9.15 -7.44 -11.63
C ASN A 135 -10.60 -7.56 -12.15
N GLY A 136 -10.93 -6.95 -13.30
CA GLY A 136 -12.29 -6.91 -13.84
C GLY A 136 -13.27 -6.17 -12.93
N LEU A 137 -12.81 -5.14 -12.22
CA LEU A 137 -13.63 -4.32 -11.33
C LEU A 137 -14.16 -3.09 -12.08
N GLU A 138 -15.36 -2.64 -11.72
CA GLU A 138 -15.98 -1.44 -12.30
C GLU A 138 -15.33 -0.15 -11.75
N LEU A 139 -15.30 0.86 -12.63
CA LEU A 139 -15.08 2.28 -12.36
C LEU A 139 -15.95 2.86 -11.24
N ASP A 140 -15.54 2.81 -9.97
CA ASP A 140 -16.29 3.43 -8.87
C ASP A 140 -15.73 4.82 -8.53
N TYR A 141 -16.05 5.80 -9.38
CA TYR A 141 -15.71 7.20 -9.16
C TYR A 141 -16.87 7.96 -8.51
N PRO A 142 -16.62 8.75 -7.45
CA PRO A 142 -17.68 9.49 -6.75
C PRO A 142 -18.52 10.43 -7.62
N TRP A 143 -17.95 10.95 -8.71
CA TRP A 143 -18.60 11.88 -9.64
C TRP A 143 -19.19 11.19 -10.88
N ALA A 144 -19.05 9.87 -11.02
CA ALA A 144 -19.57 9.13 -12.18
C ALA A 144 -21.05 8.73 -12.06
N GLU A 145 -21.70 9.05 -10.93
CA GLU A 145 -23.11 8.72 -10.71
C GLU A 145 -24.06 9.60 -11.56
N ASP A 146 -23.64 10.81 -11.94
CA ASP A 146 -24.49 11.76 -12.66
C ASP A 146 -24.74 11.37 -14.13
N GLU A 147 -23.83 10.62 -14.78
CA GLU A 147 -23.95 10.20 -16.19
C GLU A 147 -24.88 8.99 -16.40
N LYS A 148 -25.31 8.28 -15.35
CA LYS A 148 -26.20 7.08 -15.48
C LYS A 148 -27.69 7.42 -15.49
N SER A 149 -28.07 8.69 -15.61
CA SER A 149 -29.46 9.18 -15.47
C SER A 149 -30.12 9.74 -16.74
N GLU A 150 -29.62 9.38 -17.94
CA GLU A 150 -30.28 9.64 -19.23
C GLU A 150 -30.79 8.37 -19.94
#